data_AF-B8MRM8-F1
#
_entry.id   AF-B8MRM8-F1
#
_cell.length_a   1.000
_cell.length_b   1.000
_cell.length_c   1.000
_cell.angle_alpha   90.00
_cell.angle_beta   90.00
_cell.angle_gamma   90.00
#
_symmetry.space_group_name_H-M   'P 1'
#
loop_
_entity.id
_entity.type
_entity.pdbx_description
1 polymer ?
#
loop_
_entity_poly.entity_id
_entity_poly.type
_entity_poly.pdbx_seq_one_letter_code
_entity_poly.pdbx_strand_id
1 'polypeptide(L)'
;MVTNLPYAADAESPLRPEELQVLRAQYEKEGEYVGVQTKFNYAWGLIKSNLRSEQQEGVILLSQIFRTAQERRRECLYYLALGNFKLGNYAEARKYNDALLEHEPGNLQAASLRQLIEDKVAKEGLMGVAIVGGVALAAGLIGGLLVRGSRRR
;
A
#
# COMPACT_ATOMS: atom_id res chain seq x y z
N MET A 1 -15.46 -5.76 14.21
CA MET A 1 -15.23 -6.88 13.27
C MET A 1 -13.75 -6.91 12.99
N VAL A 2 -13.07 -8.02 13.26
CA VAL A 2 -11.66 -8.17 12.91
C VAL A 2 -11.61 -8.45 11.41
N THR A 3 -11.35 -7.43 10.60
CA THR A 3 -11.06 -7.61 9.17
C THR A 3 -9.68 -8.24 9.06
N ASN A 4 -9.63 -9.49 8.59
CA ASN A 4 -8.39 -10.23 8.40
C ASN A 4 -7.69 -9.72 7.13
N LEU A 5 -7.20 -8.49 7.17
CA LEU A 5 -6.46 -7.87 6.08
C LEU A 5 -5.04 -8.46 6.06
N PRO A 6 -4.47 -8.72 4.87
CA PRO A 6 -3.10 -9.18 4.74
C PRO A 6 -2.11 -8.13 5.28
N TYR A 7 -0.89 -8.53 5.57
CA TYR A 7 0.21 -7.60 5.80
C TYR A 7 0.91 -7.28 4.48
N ALA A 8 1.70 -6.20 4.46
CA ALA A 8 2.49 -5.85 3.27
C ALA A 8 3.44 -6.98 2.83
N ALA A 9 3.94 -7.79 3.77
CA ALA A 9 4.77 -8.96 3.47
C ALA A 9 4.04 -10.01 2.60
N ASP A 10 2.71 -10.11 2.71
CA ASP A 10 1.91 -11.05 1.91
C ASP A 10 1.83 -10.62 0.44
N ALA A 11 1.92 -9.30 0.17
CA ALA A 11 2.02 -8.77 -1.18
C ALA A 11 3.38 -9.08 -1.83
N GLU A 12 4.42 -9.29 -1.02
CA GLU A 12 5.77 -9.64 -1.47
C GLU A 12 6.00 -11.14 -1.63
N SER A 13 5.04 -11.97 -1.23
CA SER A 13 5.15 -13.44 -1.27
C SER A 13 4.36 -14.00 -2.44
N PRO A 14 4.95 -14.22 -3.63
CA PRO A 14 4.22 -14.66 -4.82
C PRO A 14 3.52 -16.00 -4.61
N LEU A 15 2.38 -16.16 -5.29
CA LEU A 15 1.71 -17.46 -5.38
C LEU A 15 2.53 -18.43 -6.22
N ARG A 16 2.32 -19.74 -6.02
CA ARG A 16 2.86 -20.73 -6.95
C ARG A 16 2.22 -20.53 -8.33
N PRO A 17 2.95 -20.76 -9.44
CA PRO A 17 2.40 -20.59 -10.79
C PRO A 17 1.08 -21.32 -11.01
N GLU A 18 0.94 -22.51 -10.42
CA GLU A 18 -0.27 -23.33 -10.52
C GLU A 18 -1.48 -22.68 -9.83
N GLU A 19 -1.25 -22.00 -8.70
CA GLU A 19 -2.30 -21.30 -7.95
C GLU A 19 -2.80 -20.08 -8.72
N LEU A 20 -1.89 -19.31 -9.30
CA LEU A 20 -2.26 -18.18 -10.16
C LEU A 20 -3.01 -18.66 -11.41
N GLN A 21 -2.59 -19.79 -11.99
CA GLN A 21 -3.26 -20.39 -13.13
C GLN A 21 -4.70 -20.82 -12.82
N VAL A 22 -4.96 -21.37 -11.62
CA VAL A 22 -6.32 -21.71 -11.18
C VAL A 22 -7.19 -20.46 -11.09
N LEU A 23 -6.67 -19.36 -10.53
CA LEU A 23 -7.39 -18.09 -10.43
C LEU A 23 -7.70 -17.51 -11.81
N ARG A 24 -6.73 -17.56 -12.73
CA ARG A 24 -6.90 -17.12 -14.12
C ARG A 24 -7.98 -17.93 -14.82
N ALA A 25 -7.91 -19.26 -14.75
CA ALA A 25 -8.87 -20.15 -15.38
C ALA A 25 -10.30 -19.92 -14.85
N GLN A 26 -10.45 -19.65 -13.54
CA GLN A 26 -11.75 -19.30 -12.99
C GLN A 26 -12.27 -17.95 -13.50
N TYR A 27 -11.40 -16.93 -13.52
CA TYR A 27 -11.74 -15.61 -14.03
C TYR A 27 -12.18 -15.65 -15.51
N GLU A 28 -11.43 -16.35 -16.36
CA GLU A 28 -11.75 -16.51 -17.78
C GLU A 28 -13.03 -17.31 -18.01
N LYS A 29 -13.27 -18.36 -17.22
CA LYS A 29 -14.46 -19.21 -17.31
C LYS A 29 -15.76 -18.44 -17.04
N GLU A 30 -15.74 -17.48 -16.12
CA GLU A 30 -16.93 -16.67 -15.80
C GLU A 30 -17.20 -15.58 -16.85
N GLY A 31 -16.19 -15.19 -17.63
CA GLY A 31 -16.34 -14.30 -18.79
C GLY A 31 -16.85 -12.90 -18.44
N GLU A 32 -17.76 -12.37 -19.27
CA GLU A 32 -18.25 -10.99 -19.18
C GLU A 32 -18.93 -10.66 -17.84
N TYR A 33 -19.58 -11.64 -17.22
CA TYR A 33 -20.34 -11.48 -15.97
C TYR A 33 -19.58 -12.01 -14.74
N VAL A 34 -18.25 -11.95 -14.78
CA VAL A 34 -17.40 -12.41 -13.69
C VAL A 34 -17.81 -11.81 -12.33
N GLY A 35 -17.95 -12.70 -11.36
CA GLY A 35 -18.32 -12.35 -9.99
C GLY A 35 -17.25 -11.47 -9.34
N VAL A 36 -17.72 -10.56 -8.49
CA VAL A 36 -16.83 -9.60 -7.80
C VAL A 36 -15.73 -10.31 -6.99
N GLN A 37 -16.07 -11.40 -6.28
CA GLN A 37 -15.10 -12.17 -5.51
C GLN A 37 -14.06 -12.85 -6.40
N THR A 38 -14.47 -13.45 -7.52
CA THR A 38 -13.55 -14.11 -8.47
C THR A 38 -12.57 -13.10 -9.05
N LYS A 39 -13.08 -11.95 -9.51
CA LYS A 39 -12.26 -10.84 -9.99
C LYS A 39 -11.30 -10.31 -8.93
N PHE A 40 -11.76 -10.19 -7.67
CA PHE A 40 -10.93 -9.75 -6.55
C PHE A 40 -9.79 -10.73 -6.28
N ASN A 41 -10.09 -12.03 -6.20
CA ASN A 41 -9.11 -13.08 -5.95
C ASN A 41 -8.03 -13.11 -7.04
N TYR A 42 -8.45 -13.04 -8.30
CA TYR A 42 -7.53 -13.00 -9.43
C TYR A 42 -6.66 -11.74 -9.41
N ALA A 43 -7.27 -10.57 -9.19
CA ALA A 43 -6.54 -9.31 -9.07
C ALA A 43 -5.49 -9.32 -7.96
N TRP A 44 -5.82 -9.92 -6.80
CA TRP A 44 -4.87 -10.07 -5.71
C TRP A 44 -3.73 -11.03 -6.07
N GLY A 45 -4.03 -12.15 -6.73
CA GLY A 45 -3.00 -13.07 -7.25
C GLY A 45 -2.03 -12.37 -8.20
N LEU A 46 -2.54 -11.54 -9.11
CA LEU A 46 -1.74 -10.74 -10.04
C LEU A 46 -0.85 -9.71 -9.33
N ILE A 47 -1.35 -9.02 -8.30
CA ILE A 47 -0.55 -8.07 -7.50
C ILE A 47 0.62 -8.77 -6.80
N LYS A 48 0.42 -10.02 -6.37
CA LYS A 48 1.48 -10.81 -5.75
C LYS A 48 2.53 -11.32 -6.74
N SER A 49 2.29 -11.23 -8.04
CA SER A 49 3.25 -11.63 -9.07
C SER A 49 4.55 -10.81 -9.00
N ASN A 50 5.64 -11.38 -9.53
CA ASN A 50 6.89 -10.66 -9.77
C ASN A 50 6.89 -9.88 -11.09
N LEU A 51 5.90 -10.10 -11.96
CA LEU A 51 5.77 -9.39 -13.23
C LEU A 51 5.04 -8.06 -13.04
N ARG A 52 5.73 -6.96 -13.36
CA ARG A 52 5.16 -5.60 -13.23
C ARG A 52 3.88 -5.42 -14.06
N SER A 53 3.78 -6.04 -15.23
CA SER A 53 2.59 -5.99 -16.08
C SER A 53 1.37 -6.66 -15.41
N GLU A 54 1.58 -7.79 -14.74
CA GLU A 54 0.51 -8.48 -13.99
C GLU A 54 0.10 -7.64 -12.76
N GLN A 55 1.06 -7.06 -12.04
CA GLN A 55 0.75 -6.16 -10.92
C GLN A 55 -0.12 -4.97 -11.36
N GLN A 56 0.20 -4.36 -12.51
CA GLN A 56 -0.59 -3.27 -13.09
C GLN A 56 -2.01 -3.72 -13.45
N GLU A 57 -2.15 -4.89 -14.08
CA GLU A 57 -3.45 -5.48 -14.39
C GLU A 57 -4.27 -5.73 -13.12
N GLY A 58 -3.67 -6.29 -12.07
CA GLY A 58 -4.34 -6.50 -10.78
C GLY A 58 -4.84 -5.19 -10.16
N VAL A 59 -4.03 -4.12 -10.20
CA VAL A 59 -4.45 -2.78 -9.74
C VAL A 59 -5.61 -2.22 -10.58
N ILE A 60 -5.62 -2.44 -11.89
CA ILE A 60 -6.73 -2.04 -12.76
C ILE A 60 -8.02 -2.79 -12.39
N LEU A 61 -7.94 -4.11 -12.19
CA LEU A 61 -9.10 -4.93 -11.81
C LEU A 61 -9.67 -4.52 -10.45
N LEU A 62 -8.82 -4.27 -9.45
CA LEU A 62 -9.26 -3.73 -8.14
C LEU A 62 -9.88 -2.34 -8.27
N SER A 63 -9.34 -1.48 -9.14
CA SER A 63 -9.90 -0.14 -9.37
C SER A 63 -11.30 -0.22 -9.98
N GLN A 64 -11.55 -1.20 -10.85
CA GLN A 64 -12.88 -1.46 -11.39
C GLN A 64 -13.84 -1.92 -10.29
N ILE A 65 -13.42 -2.88 -9.45
CA ILE A 65 -14.23 -3.35 -8.31
C ILE A 65 -14.57 -2.18 -7.37
N PHE A 66 -13.60 -1.34 -7.03
CA PHE A 66 -13.80 -0.18 -6.16
C PHE A 66 -14.90 0.77 -6.68
N ARG A 67 -15.00 0.93 -8.00
CA ARG A 67 -16.02 1.79 -8.63
C ARG A 67 -17.40 1.15 -8.61
N THR A 68 -17.49 -0.16 -8.88
CA THR A 68 -18.77 -0.86 -9.11
C THR A 68 -19.37 -1.53 -7.87
N ALA A 69 -18.55 -1.96 -6.91
CA ALA A 69 -18.95 -2.72 -5.72
C ALA A 69 -18.77 -1.87 -4.45
N GLN A 70 -19.78 -1.08 -4.09
CA GLN A 70 -19.71 -0.12 -2.99
C GLN A 70 -19.46 -0.80 -1.63
N GLU A 71 -20.02 -1.99 -1.45
CA GLU A 71 -19.89 -2.81 -0.24
C GLU A 71 -18.45 -3.29 0.01
N ARG A 72 -17.62 -3.39 -1.04
CA ARG A 72 -16.22 -3.81 -0.96
C ARG A 72 -15.22 -2.66 -0.99
N ARG A 73 -15.67 -1.40 -1.05
CA ARG A 73 -14.75 -0.26 -1.17
C ARG A 73 -13.71 -0.22 -0.05
N ARG A 74 -14.10 -0.53 1.19
CA ARG A 74 -13.20 -0.52 2.34
C ARG A 74 -12.03 -1.50 2.20
N GLU A 75 -12.31 -2.76 1.89
CA GLU A 75 -11.23 -3.74 1.62
C GLU A 75 -10.44 -3.37 0.37
N CYS A 76 -11.09 -2.89 -0.69
CA CYS A 76 -10.43 -2.49 -1.92
C CYS A 76 -9.41 -1.36 -1.70
N LEU A 77 -9.68 -0.40 -0.81
CA LEU A 77 -8.73 0.67 -0.47
C LEU A 77 -7.39 0.08 0.00
N TYR A 78 -7.44 -0.90 0.90
CA TYR A 78 -6.24 -1.51 1.44
C TYR A 78 -5.43 -2.25 0.35
N TYR A 79 -6.11 -3.04 -0.48
CA TYR A 79 -5.45 -3.80 -1.55
C TYR A 79 -4.93 -2.90 -2.68
N LEU A 80 -5.63 -1.80 -3.00
CA LEU A 80 -5.14 -0.77 -3.92
C LEU A 80 -3.91 -0.06 -3.36
N ALA A 81 -3.85 0.20 -2.05
CA ALA A 81 -2.67 0.75 -1.41
C ALA A 81 -1.47 -0.20 -1.52
N LEU A 82 -1.66 -1.50 -1.25
CA LEU A 82 -0.60 -2.52 -1.39
C LEU A 82 -0.12 -2.65 -2.84
N GLY A 83 -1.02 -2.73 -3.82
CA GLY A 83 -0.66 -2.85 -5.23
C GLY A 83 0.12 -1.64 -5.72
N ASN A 84 -0.31 -0.43 -5.37
CA ASN A 84 0.42 0.79 -5.73
C ASN A 84 1.77 0.89 -5.00
N PHE A 85 1.85 0.49 -3.73
CA PHE A 85 3.10 0.46 -2.98
C PHE A 85 4.13 -0.46 -3.65
N LYS A 86 3.72 -1.68 -4.02
CA LYS A 86 4.58 -2.65 -4.72
C LYS A 86 5.05 -2.13 -6.09
N LEU A 87 4.18 -1.40 -6.80
CA LEU A 87 4.53 -0.75 -8.06
C LEU A 87 5.45 0.47 -7.93
N GLY A 88 5.71 0.95 -6.70
CA GLY A 88 6.47 2.18 -6.44
C GLY A 88 5.64 3.46 -6.58
N ASN A 89 4.33 3.35 -6.75
CA ASN A 89 3.41 4.49 -6.84
C ASN A 89 3.04 4.97 -5.42
N TYR A 90 4.01 5.53 -4.70
CA TYR A 90 3.85 5.81 -3.27
C TYR A 90 2.81 6.89 -2.94
N ALA A 91 2.61 7.86 -3.83
CA ALA A 91 1.60 8.89 -3.65
C ALA A 91 0.17 8.30 -3.67
N GLU A 92 -0.11 7.46 -4.66
CA GLU A 92 -1.37 6.72 -4.79
C GLU A 92 -1.54 5.73 -3.63
N ALA A 93 -0.48 5.00 -3.27
CA ALA A 93 -0.51 4.07 -2.15
C ALA A 93 -0.92 4.79 -0.85
N ARG A 94 -0.30 5.94 -0.58
CA ARG A 94 -0.63 6.78 0.58
C ARG A 94 -2.06 7.27 0.53
N LYS A 95 -2.51 7.80 -0.62
CA LYS A 95 -3.87 8.30 -0.80
C LYS A 95 -4.93 7.26 -0.46
N TYR A 96 -4.78 6.03 -0.96
CA TYR A 96 -5.72 4.95 -0.66
C TYR A 96 -5.65 4.50 0.81
N ASN A 97 -4.45 4.43 1.38
CA ASN A 97 -4.25 4.01 2.75
C ASN A 97 -4.77 5.04 3.77
N ASP A 98 -4.56 6.33 3.52
CA ASP A 98 -5.06 7.43 4.36
C ASP A 98 -6.59 7.48 4.30
N ALA A 99 -7.21 7.29 3.12
CA ALA A 99 -8.66 7.18 2.99
C ALA A 99 -9.24 6.00 3.81
N LEU A 100 -8.52 4.88 3.93
CA LEU A 100 -8.93 3.79 4.80
C LEU A 100 -8.81 4.18 6.29
N LEU A 101 -7.72 4.84 6.69
CA LEU A 101 -7.49 5.28 8.07
C LEU A 101 -8.47 6.37 8.52
N GLU A 102 -8.99 7.21 7.61
CA GLU A 102 -10.07 8.14 7.91
C GLU A 102 -11.35 7.40 8.37
N HIS A 103 -11.63 6.24 7.79
CA HIS A 103 -12.78 5.40 8.15
C HIS A 103 -12.49 4.44 9.31
N GLU A 104 -11.25 3.94 9.40
CA GLU A 104 -10.82 2.95 10.38
C GLU A 104 -9.50 3.37 11.06
N PRO A 105 -9.50 4.40 11.94
CA PRO A 105 -8.28 4.95 12.52
C PRO A 105 -7.46 3.95 13.35
N GLY A 106 -8.12 2.91 13.89
CA GLY A 106 -7.50 1.84 14.67
C GLY A 106 -6.97 0.66 13.84
N ASN A 107 -6.97 0.76 12.50
CA ASN A 107 -6.53 -0.32 11.63
C ASN A 107 -4.99 -0.43 11.64
N LEU A 108 -4.48 -1.43 12.35
CA LEU A 108 -3.04 -1.63 12.56
C LEU A 108 -2.31 -1.98 11.25
N GLN A 109 -2.94 -2.72 10.34
CA GLN A 109 -2.38 -3.07 9.04
C GLN A 109 -2.22 -1.83 8.16
N ALA A 110 -3.21 -0.94 8.15
CA ALA A 110 -3.14 0.33 7.43
C ALA A 110 -2.12 1.29 8.05
N ALA A 111 -2.05 1.37 9.38
CA ALA A 111 -1.05 2.16 10.07
C ALA A 111 0.38 1.66 9.78
N SER A 112 0.59 0.35 9.79
CA SER A 112 1.87 -0.27 9.43
C SER A 112 2.25 0.00 7.97
N LEU A 113 1.29 -0.11 7.05
CA LEU A 113 1.53 0.22 5.63
C LEU A 113 1.88 1.70 5.44
N ARG A 114 1.25 2.61 6.20
CA ARG A 114 1.57 4.05 6.15
C ARG A 114 3.05 4.29 6.48
N GLN A 115 3.55 3.65 7.55
CA GLN A 115 4.95 3.76 7.94
C GLN A 115 5.88 3.23 6.84
N LEU A 116 5.57 2.08 6.25
CA LEU A 116 6.36 1.52 5.15
C LEU A 116 6.41 2.45 3.93
N ILE A 117 5.30 3.13 3.62
CA ILE A 117 5.24 4.13 2.54
C ILE A 117 6.14 5.31 2.88
N GLU A 118 6.03 5.87 4.09
CA GLU A 118 6.85 7.01 4.53
C GLU A 118 8.35 6.69 4.49
N ASP A 119 8.74 5.51 4.98
CA ASP A 119 10.13 5.05 4.97
C ASP A 119 10.68 4.91 3.54
N LYS A 120 9.87 4.39 2.60
CA LYS A 120 10.24 4.27 1.20
C LYS A 120 10.40 5.62 0.52
N VAL A 121 9.45 6.53 0.74
CA VAL A 121 9.50 7.90 0.19
C VAL A 121 10.74 8.64 0.70
N ALA A 122 11.04 8.54 2.00
CA ALA A 122 12.23 9.15 2.59
C ALA A 122 13.53 8.55 2.02
N LYS A 123 13.59 7.23 1.86
CA LYS A 123 14.78 6.53 1.34
C LYS A 123 15.05 6.82 -0.14
N GLU A 124 14.01 6.91 -0.96
CA GLU A 124 14.15 7.12 -2.41
C GLU A 124 14.34 8.60 -2.79
N GLY A 125 14.47 9.49 -1.80
CA GLY A 125 14.69 10.92 -2.05
C GLY A 125 13.49 11.60 -2.71
N LEU A 126 12.32 10.96 -2.69
CA LEU A 126 11.03 11.49 -3.14
C LEU A 126 10.48 12.51 -2.12
N MET A 127 11.33 13.45 -1.71
CA MET A 127 11.04 14.63 -0.87
C MET A 127 10.15 15.64 -1.61
N GLY A 128 9.09 15.17 -2.28
CA GLY A 128 8.17 16.00 -3.07
C GLY A 128 6.76 16.09 -2.48
N VAL A 129 6.39 15.20 -1.55
CA VAL A 129 5.11 15.31 -0.83
C VAL A 129 5.43 15.73 0.60
N ALA A 130 5.51 17.04 0.81
CA ALA A 130 5.67 17.62 2.13
C ALA A 130 4.61 17.04 3.09
N ILE A 131 5.07 16.27 4.08
CA ILE A 131 4.24 15.81 5.18
C ILE A 131 3.91 17.04 6.02
N VAL A 132 2.74 17.65 5.78
CA VAL A 132 2.12 18.54 6.75
C VAL A 132 1.38 17.63 7.74
N GLY A 133 2.10 17.21 8.77
CA GLY A 133 1.59 16.38 9.86
C GLY A 133 2.66 16.36 10.94
N GLY A 134 2.60 17.33 11.85
CA GLY A 134 3.69 17.67 12.75
C GLY A 134 4.08 16.52 13.69
N VAL A 135 5.22 15.89 13.43
CA VAL A 135 6.37 15.72 14.36
C VAL A 135 7.58 15.41 13.46
N ALA A 136 8.46 16.38 13.25
CA ALA A 136 9.76 16.12 12.64
C ALA A 136 10.71 15.66 13.73
N LEU A 137 11.06 14.37 13.76
CA LEU A 137 12.14 13.87 14.61
C LEU A 137 13.48 14.37 14.07
N ALA A 138 14.04 15.38 14.73
CA ALA A 138 15.34 15.94 14.42
C ALA A 138 16.46 14.93 14.73
N ALA A 139 16.88 14.16 13.74
CA ALA A 139 18.11 13.39 13.81
C ALA A 139 19.30 14.29 13.44
N GLY A 140 19.89 14.94 14.45
CA GLY A 140 21.01 15.86 14.25
C GLY A 140 21.72 16.24 15.54
N LEU A 141 21.98 15.30 16.45
CA LEU A 141 22.93 15.48 17.54
C LEU A 141 24.05 14.46 17.39
N ILE A 142 25.21 14.92 16.94
CA ILE A 142 26.56 14.64 17.46
C ILE A 142 27.53 15.44 16.59
N GLY A 143 28.15 16.49 17.15
CA GLY A 143 29.31 17.14 16.54
C GLY A 143 29.36 18.65 16.72
N GLY A 144 29.86 19.15 17.86
CA GLY A 144 30.35 20.53 17.93
C GLY A 144 30.31 21.23 19.29
N LEU A 145 31.26 20.88 20.15
CA LEU A 145 32.01 21.82 21.00
C LEU A 145 31.24 22.73 21.98
N LEU A 146 31.17 22.22 23.22
CA LEU A 146 31.49 22.99 24.41
C LEU A 146 32.79 23.80 24.21
N VAL A 147 32.70 25.11 23.99
CA VAL A 147 33.76 26.05 24.38
C VAL A 147 33.18 27.13 25.27
N ARG A 148 33.37 26.85 26.55
CA ARG A 148 33.41 27.73 27.70
C ARG A 148 34.26 29.00 27.44
N GLY A 149 33.68 30.16 27.71
CA GLY A 149 34.38 31.32 28.30
C GLY A 149 34.56 32.56 27.42
N SER A 150 33.94 33.68 27.82
CA SER A 150 34.64 34.92 28.20
C SER A 150 33.69 36.15 28.28
N ARG A 151 33.57 36.67 29.51
CA ARG A 151 33.42 38.07 29.94
C ARG A 151 32.34 38.99 29.34
N ARG A 152 31.40 39.32 30.23
CA ARG A 152 30.83 40.66 30.44
C ARG A 152 31.93 41.74 30.41
N ARG A 153 31.73 42.81 29.64
CA ARG A 153 31.79 44.20 30.08
C ARG A 153 30.79 45.01 29.27
#